data_AF-A0A365GXC4-F1
#
_entry.id   AF-A0A365GXC4-F1
#
_cell.length_a   1.000
_cell.length_b   1.000
_cell.length_c   1.000
_cell.angle_alpha   90.00
_cell.angle_beta   90.00
_cell.angle_gamma   90.00
#
_symmetry.space_group_name_H-M   'P 1'
#
loop_
_entity.id
_entity.type
_entity.pdbx_description
1 polymer ?
#
loop_
_entity_poly.entity_id
_entity_poly.type
_entity_poly.pdbx_seq_one_letter_code
_entity_poly.pdbx_strand_id
1 'polypeptide(L)'
;MEITHSTIPGTGTVHHGRTRHGEQVGVVAEESGRRTLLVYDADDPDTPAHRVVLESDEADLLAELLQSRSVADRLTEIERRLAELGLG
;
A
#
# COMPACT_ATOMS: atom_id res chain seq x y z
N MET A 1 -10.73 -6.49 1.45
CA MET A 1 -10.11 -5.90 0.27
C MET A 1 -9.24 -6.98 -0.33
N GLU A 2 -9.45 -7.27 -1.60
CA GLU A 2 -8.54 -8.09 -2.40
C GLU A 2 -7.64 -7.14 -3.19
N ILE A 3 -6.37 -7.50 -3.35
CA ILE A 3 -5.39 -6.71 -4.08
C ILE A 3 -4.86 -7.55 -5.24
N THR A 4 -5.00 -7.05 -6.45
CA THR A 4 -4.34 -7.61 -7.64
C THR A 4 -3.05 -6.85 -7.90
N HIS A 5 -2.04 -7.54 -8.41
CA HIS A 5 -0.77 -6.93 -8.79
C HIS A 5 -0.40 -7.30 -10.22
N SER A 6 0.18 -6.34 -10.95
CA SER A 6 0.78 -6.58 -12.25
C SER A 6 2.08 -5.79 -12.41
N THR A 7 3.00 -6.33 -13.19
CA THR A 7 4.27 -5.68 -13.49
C THR A 7 4.13 -4.82 -14.73
N ILE A 8 4.63 -3.59 -14.67
CA ILE A 8 4.74 -2.66 -15.79
C ILE A 8 6.21 -2.65 -16.25
N PRO A 9 6.54 -3.23 -17.41
CA PRO A 9 7.92 -3.30 -17.89
C PRO A 9 8.59 -1.92 -17.93
N GLY A 10 9.75 -1.80 -17.29
CA GLY A 10 10.55 -0.57 -17.26
C GLY A 10 9.98 0.58 -16.43
N THR A 11 8.91 0.35 -15.67
CA THR A 11 8.32 1.36 -14.77
C THR A 11 8.28 0.85 -13.33
N GLY A 12 7.72 -0.34 -13.10
CA GLY A 12 7.61 -0.93 -11.75
C GLY A 12 6.40 -1.83 -11.61
N THR A 13 5.71 -1.78 -10.47
CA THR A 13 4.52 -2.59 -10.20
C THR A 13 3.29 -1.73 -9.99
N VAL A 14 2.14 -2.22 -10.42
CA VAL A 14 0.85 -1.63 -10.07
C VAL A 14 0.06 -2.59 -9.20
N HIS A 15 -0.50 -2.05 -8.13
CA HIS A 15 -1.39 -2.73 -7.21
C HIS A 15 -2.76 -2.10 -7.34
N HIS A 16 -3.80 -2.91 -7.54
CA HIS A 16 -5.19 -2.45 -7.56
C HIS A 16 -5.98 -3.15 -6.47
N GLY A 17 -6.83 -2.40 -5.79
CA GLY A 17 -7.71 -2.94 -4.77
C GLY A 17 -9.09 -2.32 -4.83
N ARG A 18 -10.10 -3.12 -4.47
CA ARG A 18 -11.45 -2.63 -4.21
C ARG A 18 -11.74 -2.70 -2.71
N THR A 19 -12.10 -1.56 -2.12
CA THR A 19 -12.46 -1.47 -0.71
C THR A 19 -13.79 -2.18 -0.47
N ARG A 20 -14.12 -2.45 0.80
CA ARG A 20 -15.43 -3.03 1.15
C ARG A 20 -16.60 -2.07 0.92
N HIS A 21 -16.32 -0.76 0.84
CA HIS A 21 -17.32 0.27 0.53
C HIS A 21 -17.50 0.47 -0.98
N GLY A 22 -16.76 -0.28 -1.81
CA GLY A 22 -16.90 -0.26 -3.27
C GLY A 22 -15.93 0.67 -3.99
N GLU A 23 -15.13 1.45 -3.26
CA GLU A 23 -14.13 2.34 -3.87
C GLU A 23 -13.00 1.54 -4.50
N GLN A 24 -12.52 2.00 -5.65
CA GLN A 24 -11.40 1.40 -6.34
C GLN A 24 -10.19 2.31 -6.22
N VAL A 25 -9.08 1.73 -5.77
CA VAL A 25 -7.83 2.43 -5.52
C VAL A 25 -6.67 1.67 -6.15
N GLY A 26 -5.67 2.40 -6.60
CA GLY A 26 -4.45 1.84 -7.18
C GLY A 26 -3.19 2.48 -6.61
N VAL A 27 -2.10 1.74 -6.61
CA VAL A 27 -0.77 2.26 -6.30
C VAL A 27 0.19 1.78 -7.37
N VAL A 28 0.80 2.71 -8.09
CA VAL A 28 1.96 2.43 -8.94
C VAL A 28 3.21 2.67 -8.10
N ALA A 29 4.02 1.64 -7.93
CA ALA A 29 5.32 1.72 -7.31
C ALA A 29 6.38 1.66 -8.41
N GLU A 30 7.11 2.75 -8.60
CA GLU A 30 8.21 2.81 -9.55
C GLU A 30 9.49 2.25 -8.94
N GLU A 31 10.40 1.73 -9.77
CA GLU A 31 11.71 1.24 -9.32
C GLU A 31 12.57 2.35 -8.69
N SER A 32 12.32 3.61 -9.04
CA SER A 32 12.97 4.79 -8.48
C SER A 32 12.64 5.05 -7.00
N GLY A 33 11.61 4.40 -6.47
CA GLY A 33 11.03 4.71 -5.16
C GLY A 33 9.94 5.79 -5.22
N ARG A 34 9.59 6.33 -6.39
CA ARG A 34 8.41 7.19 -6.53
C ARG A 34 7.13 6.35 -6.55
N ARG A 35 6.07 6.87 -5.95
CA ARG A 35 4.78 6.19 -5.88
C ARG A 35 3.69 7.08 -6.46
N THR A 36 2.71 6.48 -7.11
CA THR A 36 1.52 7.22 -7.55
C THR A 36 0.27 6.53 -7.01
N LEU A 37 -0.50 7.25 -6.19
CA LEU A 37 -1.82 6.83 -5.75
C LEU A 37 -2.84 7.16 -6.86
N LEU A 38 -3.65 6.18 -7.23
CA LEU A 38 -4.70 6.27 -8.22
C LEU A 38 -6.05 6.14 -7.52
N VAL A 39 -6.94 7.09 -7.73
CA VAL A 39 -8.32 7.04 -7.25
C VAL A 39 -9.21 6.95 -8.48
N TYR A 40 -10.08 5.94 -8.49
CA TYR A 40 -10.98 5.65 -9.61
C TYR A 40 -12.39 6.12 -9.27
N ASP A 41 -13.12 6.55 -10.30
CA ASP A 41 -14.56 6.77 -10.18
C ASP A 41 -15.30 5.43 -10.23
N ALA A 42 -16.49 5.36 -9.64
CA ALA A 42 -17.38 4.22 -9.80
C ALA A 42 -17.89 4.08 -11.24
N ASP A 43 -18.03 5.20 -11.96
CA ASP A 43 -18.56 5.26 -13.33
C ASP A 43 -17.52 4.88 -14.40
N ASP A 44 -16.22 5.08 -14.12
CA ASP A 44 -15.11 4.65 -14.98
C ASP A 44 -14.00 3.99 -14.13
N PRO A 45 -14.05 2.65 -13.96
CA PRO A 45 -13.06 1.92 -13.18
C PRO A 45 -11.74 1.67 -13.93
N ASP A 46 -11.67 2.00 -15.23
CA ASP A 46 -10.49 1.76 -16.07
C ASP A 46 -9.59 3.00 -16.14
N THR A 47 -10.16 4.20 -15.92
CA THR A 47 -9.41 5.46 -15.89
C THR A 47 -9.36 6.07 -14.50
N PRO A 48 -8.17 6.35 -13.93
CA PRO A 48 -8.09 7.07 -12.67
C PRO A 48 -8.68 8.48 -12.81
N ALA A 49 -9.69 8.79 -11.98
CA ALA A 49 -10.23 10.14 -11.85
C ALA A 49 -9.19 11.10 -11.26
N HIS A 50 -8.37 10.61 -10.34
CA HIS A 50 -7.27 11.36 -9.74
C HIS A 50 -5.99 10.54 -9.63
N ARG A 51 -4.87 11.25 -9.76
CA ARG A 51 -3.52 10.70 -9.61
C ARG A 51 -2.74 11.62 -8.67
N VAL A 52 -2.23 11.06 -7.59
CA VAL A 52 -1.38 11.77 -6.63
C VAL A 52 0.00 11.16 -6.71
N VAL A 53 0.94 11.91 -7.28
CA VAL A 53 2.35 11.53 -7.32
C VAL A 53 2.95 11.88 -5.97
N LEU A 54 3.64 10.91 -5.38
CA LEU A 54 4.27 11.01 -4.07
C LEU A 54 5.75 10.70 -4.25
N GLU A 55 6.58 11.59 -3.74
CA GLU A 55 8.01 11.30 -3.57
C GLU A 55 8.20 10.19 -2.53
N SER A 56 9.43 9.68 -2.45
CA SER A 56 9.71 8.48 -1.66
C SER A 56 9.33 8.65 -0.18
N ASP A 57 9.65 9.80 0.40
CA ASP A 57 9.38 10.18 1.78
C ASP A 57 7.90 10.47 2.05
N GLU A 58 7.21 11.15 1.14
CA GLU A 58 5.77 11.41 1.23
C GLU A 58 4.96 10.10 1.23
N ALA A 59 5.36 9.15 0.39
CA ALA A 59 4.74 7.83 0.33
C ALA A 59 4.93 7.06 1.64
N ASP A 60 6.12 7.14 2.24
CA ASP A 60 6.43 6.47 3.51
C ASP A 60 5.58 7.05 4.65
N LEU A 61 5.44 8.38 4.72
CA LEU A 61 4.58 9.06 5.69
C LEU A 61 3.11 8.65 5.54
N LEU A 62 2.59 8.61 4.31
CA LEU A 62 1.20 8.20 4.06
C LEU A 62 0.98 6.73 4.43
N ALA A 63 1.95 5.86 4.12
CA ALA A 63 1.90 4.45 4.49
C ALA A 63 1.86 4.28 6.01
N GLU A 64 2.62 5.08 6.77
CA GLU A 64 2.58 5.07 8.23
C GLU A 64 1.20 5.45 8.77
N LEU A 65 0.57 6.50 8.22
CA LEU A 65 -0.77 6.93 8.64
C LEU A 65 -1.86 5.89 8.36
N LEU A 66 -1.72 5.12 7.28
CA LEU A 66 -2.70 4.10 6.88
C LEU A 66 -2.54 2.77 7.64
N GLN A 67 -1.43 2.60 8.37
CA GLN A 67 -1.22 1.40 9.16
C GLN A 67 -2.11 1.38 10.40
N SER A 68 -2.86 0.29 10.58
CA SER A 68 -3.71 0.09 11.76
C SER A 68 -2.94 -0.04 13.08
N ARG A 69 -1.64 -0.35 13.01
CA ARG A 69 -0.68 -0.42 14.11
C ARG A 69 0.68 -0.05 13.54
N SER A 70 1.45 0.73 14.27
CA SER A 70 2.79 1.14 13.82
C SER A 70 3.68 -0.09 13.58
N VAL A 71 4.69 0.07 12.73
CA VAL A 71 5.73 -0.95 12.53
C VAL A 71 6.41 -1.29 13.87
N ALA A 72 6.63 -0.31 14.73
CA ALA A 72 7.20 -0.50 16.06
C ALA A 72 6.33 -1.41 16.94
N ASP A 73 5.01 -1.15 16.99
CA ASP A 73 4.07 -1.98 17.77
C ASP A 73 4.04 -3.43 17.27
N ARG A 74 4.13 -3.61 15.94
CA ARG A 74 4.21 -4.95 15.33
C ARG A 74 5.53 -5.64 15.69
N LEU A 75 6.64 -4.91 15.71
CA LEU A 75 7.95 -5.45 16.08
C LEU A 75 7.97 -5.89 17.54
N THR A 76 7.51 -5.05 18.47
CA THR A 76 7.42 -5.40 19.90
C THR A 76 6.55 -6.62 20.15
N GLU A 77 5.44 -6.77 19.42
CA GLU A 77 4.59 -7.96 19.52
C GLU A 77 5.29 -9.22 18.99
N ILE A 78 6.09 -9.10 17.92
CA ILE A 78 6.91 -10.22 17.42
C ILE A 78 7.98 -10.60 18.43
N GLU A 79 8.70 -9.63 19.00
CA GLU A 79 9.71 -9.87 20.04
C GLU A 79 9.12 -10.57 21.27
N ARG A 80 7.94 -10.13 21.72
CA ARG A 80 7.21 -10.77 22.82
C ARG A 80 6.89 -12.23 22.51
N ARG A 81 6.36 -12.52 21.32
CA ARG A 81 6.04 -13.91 20.90
C ARG A 81 7.29 -14.78 20.76
N LEU A 82 8.40 -14.22 20.28
CA LEU A 82 9.67 -14.95 20.21
C LEU A 82 10.20 -15.28 21.61
N ALA A 83 10.09 -14.35 22.56
CA ALA A 83 10.46 -14.61 23.95
C ALA A 83 9.60 -15.71 24.59
N GLU A 84 8.31 -15.77 24.26
CA GLU A 84 7.38 -16.82 24.71
C GLU A 84 7.69 -18.19 24.10
N LEU A 85 8.22 -18.25 22.87
CA LEU A 85 8.62 -19.50 22.20
C LEU A 85 10.03 -19.98 22.61
N GLY A 86 10.90 -19.06 23.04
CA GLY A 86 12.26 -19.35 23.48
C GLY A 86 12.40 -19.68 24.97
N LEU A 87 11.30 -19.67 25.73
CA LEU A 87 11.27 -20.01 27.15
C LEU A 87 10.09 -20.95 27.45
N GLY A 88 10.31 -22.22 27.13
CA GLY A 88 9.63 -23.39 27.68
C GLY A 88 10.66 -24.48 27.91
#